data_AF-G5E4Z7-F1
#
_entry.id   AF-G5E4Z7-F1
#
_cell.length_a   1.000
_cell.length_b   1.000
_cell.length_c   1.000
_cell.angle_alpha   90.00
_cell.angle_beta   90.00
_cell.angle_gamma   90.00
#
_symmetry.space_group_name_H-M   'P 1'
#
loop_
_entity.id
_entity.type
_entity.pdbx_description
1 polymer ?
#
loop_
_entity_poly.entity_id
_entity_poly.type
_entity_poly.pdbx_seq_one_letter_code
_entity_poly.pdbx_strand_id
1 'polypeptide(L)'
;DVKPAIQVNAYSCDRCGCEIFQPVTTKSFTPLTECPSQDCKQNNAKGSLFLSTRASKFLPFQEVKIQEMADQVPVGHIPRQLTVHCHGALARQINPGDVVDIAGIFLPTPYTGFKAIRAGLLTDTYLEAQYINQHKKAYDDIVLAQRTLRRMNELEQSGNLYEYLARSIAPEIFGHLDVKKALLLQLIGGVTKEMGDGMRIRGDINVCLMGDPG
;
A
#
# COMPACT_ATOMS: atom_id res chain seq x y z
N ASP A 1 -9.69 5.93 -2.41
CA ASP A 1 -10.18 7.16 -1.73
C ASP A 1 -10.05 7.11 -0.24
N VAL A 2 -9.81 8.28 0.36
CA VAL A 2 -9.76 8.46 1.82
C VAL A 2 -11.15 8.79 2.32
N LYS A 3 -11.62 8.05 3.32
CA LYS A 3 -12.89 8.27 3.99
C LYS A 3 -12.63 8.72 5.44
N PRO A 4 -13.42 9.62 6.02
CA PRO A 4 -13.31 9.94 7.43
C PRO A 4 -13.89 8.80 8.28
N ALA A 5 -13.09 8.24 9.19
CA ALA A 5 -13.55 7.31 10.23
C ALA A 5 -13.68 8.06 11.56
N ILE A 6 -14.76 7.82 12.30
CA ILE A 6 -14.99 8.49 13.59
C ILE A 6 -14.18 7.79 14.69
N GLN A 7 -13.45 8.56 15.48
CA GLN A 7 -12.69 8.05 16.65
C GLN A 7 -13.43 8.37 17.94
N VAL A 8 -13.91 9.60 18.07
CA VAL A 8 -14.69 10.07 19.22
C VAL A 8 -15.93 10.73 18.69
N ASN A 9 -17.07 10.23 19.13
CA ASN A 9 -18.35 10.75 18.74
C ASN A 9 -18.89 11.72 19.80
N ALA A 10 -19.24 12.93 19.39
CA ALA A 10 -19.76 13.95 20.28
C ALA A 10 -21.27 14.14 20.09
N TYR A 11 -22.00 14.08 21.19
CA TYR A 11 -23.44 14.30 21.24
C TYR A 11 -23.74 15.55 22.04
N SER A 12 -24.67 16.35 21.55
CA SER A 12 -25.17 17.53 22.26
C SER A 12 -26.61 17.27 22.69
N CYS A 13 -26.92 17.67 23.92
CA CYS A 13 -28.23 17.49 24.56
C CYS A 13 -29.11 18.72 24.34
N ASP A 14 -30.32 18.55 23.81
CA ASP A 14 -31.24 19.66 23.52
C ASP A 14 -31.69 20.43 24.77
N ARG A 15 -31.86 19.73 25.91
CA ARG A 15 -32.33 20.36 27.16
C ARG A 15 -31.22 20.90 28.04
N CYS A 16 -30.13 20.15 28.17
CA CYS A 16 -29.07 20.41 29.13
C CYS A 16 -27.85 21.10 28.52
N GLY A 17 -27.73 21.13 27.18
CA GLY A 17 -26.58 21.72 26.49
C GLY A 17 -25.25 20.98 26.71
N CYS A 18 -25.21 19.95 27.56
CA CYS A 18 -23.99 19.19 27.82
C CYS A 18 -23.55 18.42 26.56
N GLU A 19 -22.22 18.41 26.34
CA GLU A 19 -21.58 17.58 25.32
C GLU A 19 -21.14 16.24 25.93
N ILE A 20 -21.50 15.15 25.28
CA ILE A 20 -21.21 13.78 25.71
C ILE A 20 -20.34 13.12 24.65
N PHE A 21 -19.23 12.54 25.09
CA PHE A 21 -18.25 11.90 24.21
C PHE A 21 -18.32 10.38 24.33
N GLN A 22 -18.54 9.70 23.21
CA GLN A 22 -18.52 8.24 23.10
C GLN A 22 -17.30 7.82 22.24
N PRO A 23 -16.32 7.10 22.80
CA PRO A 23 -15.23 6.54 21.99
C PRO A 23 -15.79 5.42 21.11
N VAL A 24 -15.44 5.44 19.82
CA VAL A 24 -15.85 4.41 18.85
C VAL A 24 -14.64 3.53 18.56
N THR A 25 -14.68 2.28 19.03
CA THR A 25 -13.62 1.29 18.83
C THR A 25 -13.91 0.35 17.66
N THR A 26 -15.19 0.10 17.36
CA THR A 26 -15.64 -0.86 16.35
C THR A 26 -16.27 -0.18 15.14
N LYS A 27 -16.21 -0.84 13.97
CA LYS A 27 -16.82 -0.35 12.72
C LYS A 27 -18.33 -0.12 12.84
N SER A 28 -19.00 -0.95 13.63
CA SER A 28 -20.41 -0.79 13.99
C SER A 28 -20.49 -0.38 15.46
N PHE A 29 -21.25 0.68 15.74
CA PHE A 29 -21.54 1.13 17.10
C PHE A 29 -23.00 1.55 17.20
N THR A 30 -23.55 1.44 18.40
CA THR A 30 -24.89 1.95 18.71
C THR A 30 -24.80 3.37 19.22
N PRO A 31 -25.51 4.34 18.62
CA PRO A 31 -25.49 5.71 19.08
C PRO A 31 -26.22 5.85 20.42
N LEU A 32 -25.71 6.72 21.29
CA LEU A 32 -26.40 7.11 22.52
C LEU A 32 -27.64 7.95 22.18
N THR A 33 -28.80 7.51 22.64
CA THR A 33 -30.08 8.20 22.44
C THR A 33 -30.52 9.00 23.66
N GLU A 34 -30.20 8.50 24.87
CA GLU A 34 -30.55 9.14 26.14
C GLU A 34 -29.33 9.80 26.78
N CYS A 35 -29.53 11.02 27.31
CA CYS A 35 -28.49 11.81 27.95
C CYS A 35 -28.08 11.26 29.35
N PRO A 36 -26.82 10.84 29.58
CA PRO A 36 -26.34 10.41 30.89
C PRO A 36 -26.04 11.55 31.90
N SER A 37 -26.19 12.83 31.54
CA SER A 37 -25.81 13.97 32.39
C SER A 37 -26.58 14.02 33.71
N GLN A 38 -25.95 14.56 34.75
CA GLN A 38 -26.58 14.66 36.07
C GLN A 38 -27.80 15.60 36.05
N ASP A 39 -27.76 16.68 35.27
CA ASP A 39 -28.86 17.64 35.18
C ASP A 39 -30.13 17.02 34.57
N CYS A 40 -29.99 16.19 33.53
CA CYS A 40 -31.11 15.48 32.93
C CYS A 40 -31.66 14.36 33.83
N LYS A 41 -30.78 13.69 34.58
CA LYS A 41 -31.18 12.65 35.55
C LYS A 41 -31.91 13.25 36.76
N GLN A 42 -31.44 14.37 37.28
CA GLN A 42 -32.07 15.04 38.43
C GLN A 42 -33.43 15.65 38.06
N ASN A 43 -33.55 16.22 36.85
CA ASN A 43 -34.80 16.82 36.38
C ASN A 43 -35.79 15.79 35.79
N ASN A 44 -35.51 14.48 35.83
CA ASN A 44 -36.29 13.42 35.17
C ASN A 44 -36.65 13.75 33.70
N ALA A 45 -35.78 14.50 33.04
CA ALA A 45 -35.98 15.02 31.71
C ALA A 45 -35.12 14.22 30.73
N LYS A 46 -35.77 13.34 29.95
CA LYS A 46 -35.12 12.62 28.85
C LYS A 46 -34.87 13.56 27.67
N GLY A 47 -33.75 14.28 27.72
CA GLY A 47 -33.28 15.06 26.57
C GLY A 47 -32.84 14.14 25.43
N SER A 48 -33.24 14.46 24.20
CA SER A 48 -32.74 13.80 23.01
C SER A 48 -31.30 14.24 22.74
N LEU A 49 -30.45 13.28 22.39
CA LEU A 49 -29.09 13.53 21.96
C LEU A 49 -29.03 13.66 20.44
N PHE A 50 -28.42 14.74 19.96
CA PHE A 50 -28.12 14.93 18.56
C PHE A 50 -26.61 14.89 18.31
N LEU A 51 -26.23 14.36 17.14
CA LEU A 51 -24.85 14.22 16.74
C LEU A 51 -24.25 15.57 16.35
N SER A 52 -23.14 15.96 16.97
CA SER A 52 -22.38 17.15 16.57
C SER A 52 -21.14 16.73 15.78
N THR A 53 -21.17 16.89 14.45
CA THR A 53 -20.02 16.57 13.58
C THR A 53 -18.81 17.47 13.86
N ARG A 54 -19.01 18.74 14.23
CA ARG A 54 -17.92 19.67 14.51
C ARG A 54 -17.18 19.34 15.81
N ALA A 55 -17.90 18.89 16.84
CA ALA A 55 -17.31 18.48 18.11
C ALA A 55 -16.75 17.04 18.09
N SER A 56 -17.09 16.26 17.06
CA SER A 56 -16.60 14.89 16.87
C SER A 56 -15.20 14.87 16.27
N LYS A 57 -14.42 13.86 16.63
CA LYS A 57 -13.06 13.66 16.10
C LYS A 57 -13.07 12.59 15.02
N PHE A 58 -12.64 12.98 13.82
CA PHE A 58 -12.46 12.08 12.68
C PHE A 58 -10.98 11.83 12.39
N LEU A 59 -10.69 10.65 11.88
CA LEU A 59 -9.37 10.20 11.49
C LEU A 59 -9.44 9.68 10.05
N PRO A 60 -8.51 10.06 9.15
CA PRO A 60 -8.55 9.58 7.78
C PRO A 60 -8.33 8.06 7.73
N PHE A 61 -9.22 7.38 7.02
CA PHE A 61 -9.22 5.94 6.82
C PHE A 61 -9.13 5.63 5.34
N GLN A 62 -8.30 4.67 4.99
CA GLN A 62 -8.15 4.18 3.63
C GLN A 62 -8.07 2.66 3.65
N GLU A 63 -8.87 2.04 2.79
CA GLU A 63 -8.81 0.60 2.53
C GLU A 63 -7.95 0.37 1.28
N VAL A 64 -6.91 -0.46 1.42
CA VAL A 64 -5.98 -0.81 0.35
C VAL A 64 -6.01 -2.32 0.18
N LYS A 65 -6.03 -2.80 -1.06
CA LYS A 65 -5.90 -4.23 -1.36
C LYS A 65 -4.52 -4.48 -1.95
N ILE A 66 -3.78 -5.38 -1.33
CA ILE A 66 -2.45 -5.79 -1.81
C ILE A 66 -2.54 -7.18 -2.43
N GLN A 67 -1.64 -7.45 -3.37
CA GLN A 67 -1.48 -8.75 -4.01
C GLN A 67 -0.03 -9.20 -3.87
N GLU A 68 0.17 -10.51 -3.79
CA GLU A 68 1.49 -11.12 -3.79
C GLU A 68 2.24 -10.80 -5.09
N MET A 69 3.57 -10.68 -5.02
CA MET A 69 4.39 -10.51 -6.23
C MET A 69 4.35 -11.79 -7.07
N ALA A 70 4.29 -11.67 -8.40
CA ALA A 70 4.21 -12.81 -9.31
C ALA A 70 5.34 -13.84 -9.09
N ASP A 71 6.54 -13.35 -8.75
CA ASP A 71 7.72 -14.18 -8.51
C ASP A 71 7.59 -15.09 -7.28
N GLN A 72 6.70 -14.74 -6.33
CA GLN A 72 6.48 -15.50 -5.10
C GLN A 72 5.33 -16.52 -5.24
N VAL A 73 4.56 -16.46 -6.33
CA VAL A 73 3.40 -17.33 -6.53
C VAL A 73 3.83 -18.65 -7.17
N PRO A 74 3.48 -19.81 -6.58
CA PRO A 74 3.84 -21.10 -7.15
C PRO A 74 3.08 -21.35 -8.46
N VAL A 75 3.71 -22.12 -9.35
CA VAL A 75 3.16 -22.45 -10.67
C VAL A 75 1.77 -23.09 -10.53
N GLY A 76 0.80 -22.55 -11.25
CA GLY A 76 -0.58 -23.06 -11.28
C GLY A 76 -1.53 -22.45 -10.25
N HIS A 77 -1.06 -21.56 -9.36
CA HIS A 77 -1.92 -20.85 -8.42
C HIS A 77 -2.20 -19.41 -8.86
N ILE A 78 -3.38 -18.90 -8.48
CA ILE A 78 -3.72 -17.48 -8.62
C ILE A 78 -3.18 -16.67 -7.42
N PRO A 79 -2.62 -15.47 -7.62
CA PRO A 79 -2.16 -14.61 -6.54
C PRO A 79 -3.29 -14.30 -5.57
N ARG A 80 -3.03 -14.38 -4.26
CA ARG A 80 -4.03 -14.05 -3.25
C ARG A 80 -4.01 -12.55 -2.96
N GLN A 81 -5.17 -12.03 -2.57
CA GLN A 81 -5.33 -10.64 -2.15
C GLN A 81 -5.53 -10.55 -0.65
N LEU A 82 -4.96 -9.52 -0.03
CA LEU A 82 -5.17 -9.18 1.37
C LEU A 82 -5.67 -7.74 1.49
N THR A 83 -6.63 -7.52 2.39
CA THR A 83 -7.14 -6.18 2.69
C THR A 83 -6.33 -5.56 3.81
N VAL A 84 -5.87 -4.33 3.59
CA VAL A 84 -5.07 -3.55 4.53
C VAL A 84 -5.84 -2.28 4.88
N HIS A 85 -5.95 -1.99 6.17
CA HIS A 85 -6.51 -0.74 6.68
C HIS A 85 -5.37 0.22 7.03
N CYS A 86 -5.39 1.40 6.42
CA CYS A 86 -4.47 2.49 6.71
C CYS A 86 -5.21 3.60 7.46
N HIS A 87 -4.62 4.06 8.56
CA HIS A 87 -5.18 5.05 9.46
C HIS A 87 -4.26 6.29 9.55
N GLY A 88 -4.84 7.48 9.65
CA GLY A 88 -4.11 8.69 10.02
C GLY A 88 -3.14 9.13 8.92
N ALA A 89 -1.88 9.38 9.30
CA ALA A 89 -0.84 9.85 8.39
C ALA A 89 -0.42 8.82 7.33
N LEU A 90 -0.75 7.53 7.53
CA LEU A 90 -0.48 6.46 6.56
C LEU A 90 -1.46 6.50 5.37
N ALA A 91 -2.58 7.23 5.49
CA ALA A 91 -3.48 7.43 4.37
C ALA A 91 -2.81 8.29 3.28
N ARG A 92 -3.07 7.96 2.01
CA ARG A 92 -2.50 8.57 0.79
C ARG A 92 -1.00 8.37 0.56
N GLN A 93 -0.33 7.53 1.34
CA GLN A 93 1.07 7.24 1.08
C GLN A 93 1.24 6.34 -0.15
N ILE A 94 0.34 5.38 -0.36
CA ILE A 94 0.46 4.35 -1.41
C ILE A 94 -0.34 4.73 -2.65
N ASN A 95 0.25 4.55 -3.85
CA ASN A 95 -0.47 4.60 -5.13
C ASN A 95 -0.69 3.20 -5.72
N PRO A 96 -1.72 3.02 -6.57
CA PRO A 96 -1.91 1.77 -7.29
C PRO A 96 -0.72 1.44 -8.19
N GLY A 97 -0.16 0.24 -8.05
CA GLY A 97 0.99 -0.24 -8.84
C GLY A 97 2.34 -0.08 -8.15
N ASP A 98 2.38 0.56 -6.98
CA ASP A 98 3.61 0.67 -6.18
C ASP A 98 4.00 -0.68 -5.57
N VAL A 99 5.31 -0.93 -5.49
CA VAL A 99 5.87 -2.07 -4.74
C VAL A 99 6.15 -1.60 -3.33
N VAL A 100 5.40 -2.14 -2.37
CA VAL A 100 5.38 -1.69 -0.99
C VAL A 100 5.51 -2.86 -0.02
N ASP A 101 6.27 -2.64 1.05
CA ASP A 101 6.28 -3.50 2.22
C ASP A 101 5.41 -2.85 3.30
N ILE A 102 4.45 -3.59 3.82
CA ILE A 102 3.55 -3.12 4.87
C ILE A 102 3.78 -3.98 6.11
N ALA A 103 4.19 -3.34 7.19
CA ALA A 103 4.26 -3.97 8.50
C ALA A 103 3.05 -3.55 9.33
N GLY A 104 2.43 -4.51 10.00
CA GLY A 104 1.16 -4.30 10.68
C GLY A 104 0.72 -5.46 11.55
N ILE A 105 -0.47 -5.32 12.12
CA ILE A 105 -1.08 -6.33 12.99
C ILE A 105 -2.17 -7.04 12.18
N PHE A 106 -2.14 -8.36 12.17
CA PHE A 106 -3.12 -9.17 11.47
C PHE A 106 -4.32 -9.46 12.38
N LEU A 107 -5.51 -8.98 11.99
CA LEU A 107 -6.70 -9.03 12.83
C LEU A 107 -7.89 -9.63 12.07
N PRO A 108 -8.71 -10.47 12.73
CA PRO A 108 -9.99 -10.90 12.17
C PRO A 108 -11.05 -9.79 12.34
N THR A 109 -11.92 -9.64 11.35
CA THR A 109 -13.17 -8.89 11.47
C THR A 109 -14.31 -9.86 11.76
N PRO A 110 -14.96 -9.78 12.93
CA PRO A 110 -16.13 -10.59 13.20
C PRO A 110 -17.29 -10.14 12.31
N TYR A 111 -18.02 -11.08 11.74
CA TYR A 111 -19.29 -10.78 11.08
C TYR A 111 -20.35 -10.47 12.13
N THR A 112 -21.14 -9.42 11.91
CA THR A 112 -22.27 -9.05 12.77
C THR A 112 -23.61 -9.29 12.06
N GLY A 113 -24.67 -9.59 12.82
CA GLY A 113 -26.04 -9.73 12.31
C GLY A 113 -26.27 -11.03 11.52
N PHE A 114 -27.17 -10.99 10.52
CA PHE A 114 -27.54 -12.18 9.71
C PHE A 114 -26.37 -12.84 8.98
N LYS A 115 -25.29 -12.09 8.70
CA LYS A 115 -24.06 -12.64 8.11
C LYS A 115 -23.30 -13.55 9.08
N ALA A 116 -23.38 -13.31 10.40
CA ALA A 116 -22.77 -14.17 11.41
C ALA A 116 -23.40 -15.57 11.45
N ILE A 117 -24.73 -15.64 11.24
CA ILE A 117 -25.49 -16.91 11.28
C ILE A 117 -25.07 -17.83 10.12
N ARG A 118 -24.71 -17.29 8.95
CA ARG A 118 -24.22 -18.08 7.80
C ARG A 118 -22.72 -18.34 7.82
N ALA A 119 -21.93 -17.42 8.38
CA ALA A 119 -20.48 -17.50 8.32
C ALA A 119 -19.88 -18.52 9.32
N GLY A 120 -20.61 -18.89 10.37
CA GLY A 120 -20.12 -19.84 11.36
C GLY A 120 -18.85 -19.32 12.05
N LEU A 121 -17.73 -20.03 11.89
CA LEU A 121 -16.41 -19.65 12.43
C LEU A 121 -15.50 -18.94 11.41
N LEU A 122 -15.93 -18.79 10.14
CA LEU A 122 -15.15 -18.07 9.14
C LEU A 122 -15.17 -16.58 9.47
N THR A 123 -13.98 -15.99 9.56
CA THR A 123 -13.79 -14.55 9.77
C THR A 123 -12.96 -14.00 8.61
N ASP A 124 -13.38 -12.88 8.06
CA ASP A 124 -12.52 -12.12 7.15
C ASP A 124 -11.36 -11.56 7.93
N THR A 125 -10.17 -11.59 7.36
CA THR A 125 -8.98 -11.04 7.99
C THR A 125 -8.53 -9.79 7.26
N TYR A 126 -7.96 -8.86 8.01
CA TYR A 126 -7.34 -7.67 7.48
C TYR A 126 -6.04 -7.40 8.22
N LEU A 127 -5.15 -6.67 7.55
CA LEU A 127 -3.94 -6.16 8.15
C LEU A 127 -4.17 -4.70 8.56
N GLU A 128 -3.95 -4.37 9.83
CA GLU A 128 -3.88 -2.99 10.29
C GLU A 128 -2.45 -2.48 10.10
N ALA A 129 -2.27 -1.54 9.16
CA ALA A 129 -0.95 -1.02 8.83
C ALA A 129 -0.41 -0.13 9.97
N GLN A 130 0.79 -0.45 10.44
CA GLN A 130 1.54 0.35 11.42
C GLN A 130 2.70 1.10 10.74
N TYR A 131 3.29 0.51 9.71
CA TYR A 131 4.38 1.10 8.96
C TYR A 131 4.31 0.67 7.49
N ILE A 132 4.58 1.61 6.59
CA ILE A 132 4.56 1.39 5.14
C ILE A 132 5.92 1.83 4.60
N ASN A 133 6.64 0.90 3.97
CA ASN A 133 7.88 1.17 3.27
C ASN A 133 7.67 1.02 1.77
N GLN A 134 7.99 2.06 1.00
CA GLN A 134 7.86 2.04 -0.46
C GLN A 134 9.24 1.78 -1.06
N HIS A 135 9.37 0.68 -1.81
CA HIS A 135 10.63 0.33 -2.46
C HIS A 135 10.88 1.15 -3.71
N LYS A 136 9.83 1.50 -4.44
CA LYS A 136 9.89 2.40 -5.59
C LYS A 136 9.61 3.84 -5.13
N LYS A 137 10.51 4.40 -4.32
CA LYS A 137 10.68 5.85 -4.36
C LYS A 137 11.11 6.22 -5.78
N ALA A 138 10.83 7.43 -6.23
CA ALA A 138 11.36 7.91 -7.51
C ALA A 138 12.84 7.51 -7.64
N TYR A 139 13.28 7.11 -8.84
CA TYR A 139 14.62 6.55 -9.11
C TYR A 139 15.77 7.36 -8.48
N ASP A 140 15.51 8.62 -8.16
CA ASP A 140 16.40 9.58 -7.49
C ASP A 140 16.75 9.26 -6.02
N ASP A 141 15.99 8.42 -5.31
CA ASP A 141 16.14 8.19 -3.86
C ASP A 141 16.84 6.88 -3.47
N ILE A 142 17.39 6.13 -4.43
CA ILE A 142 18.17 4.92 -4.11
C ILE A 142 19.45 5.34 -3.40
N VAL A 143 19.47 5.24 -2.07
CA VAL A 143 20.68 5.43 -1.26
C VAL A 143 21.64 4.28 -1.55
N LEU A 144 22.52 4.49 -2.53
CA LEU A 144 23.60 3.58 -2.87
C LEU A 144 24.54 3.45 -1.66
N ALA A 145 24.54 2.29 -1.03
CA ALA A 145 25.47 1.99 0.05
C ALA A 145 26.92 2.18 -0.42
N GLN A 146 27.78 2.75 0.42
CA GLN A 146 29.19 3.01 0.10
C GLN A 146 29.94 1.76 -0.40
N ARG A 147 29.57 0.57 0.08
CA ARG A 147 30.14 -0.70 -0.40
C ARG A 147 29.82 -0.95 -1.88
N THR A 148 28.59 -0.66 -2.31
CA THR A 148 28.15 -0.80 -3.70
C THR A 148 28.89 0.18 -4.59
N LEU A 149 29.04 1.45 -4.15
CA LEU A 149 29.81 2.47 -4.87
C LEU A 149 31.28 2.09 -5.05
N ARG A 150 31.93 1.57 -3.99
CA ARG A 150 33.32 1.10 -4.09
C ARG A 150 33.47 0.00 -5.15
N ARG A 151 32.55 -0.97 -5.15
CA ARG A 151 32.58 -2.06 -6.13
C ARG A 151 32.29 -1.58 -7.56
N MET A 152 31.42 -0.59 -7.73
CA MET A 152 31.20 0.06 -9.03
C MET A 152 32.48 0.72 -9.54
N ASN A 153 33.20 1.45 -8.70
CA ASN A 153 34.47 2.10 -9.07
C ASN A 153 35.57 1.07 -9.41
N GLU A 154 35.66 -0.03 -8.66
CA GLU A 154 36.58 -1.14 -8.96
C GLU A 154 36.30 -1.75 -10.34
N LEU A 155 35.01 -1.95 -10.66
CA LEU A 155 34.58 -2.49 -11.95
C LEU A 155 34.83 -1.50 -13.10
N GLU A 156 34.67 -0.19 -12.87
CA GLU A 156 35.00 0.85 -13.84
C GLU A 156 36.49 0.83 -14.19
N GLN A 157 37.37 0.68 -13.20
CA GLN A 157 38.83 0.61 -13.39
C GLN A 157 39.28 -0.62 -14.18
N SER A 158 38.49 -1.69 -14.21
CA SER A 158 38.83 -2.91 -14.95
C SER A 158 38.83 -2.76 -16.47
N GLY A 159 38.23 -1.67 -17.01
CA GLY A 159 38.26 -1.30 -18.43
C GLY A 159 37.45 -2.18 -19.38
N ASN A 160 37.02 -3.38 -18.97
CA ASN A 160 36.27 -4.32 -19.81
C ASN A 160 34.86 -4.64 -19.26
N LEU A 161 34.17 -3.60 -18.78
CA LEU A 161 32.87 -3.73 -18.12
C LEU A 161 31.80 -4.32 -19.06
N TYR A 162 31.78 -3.89 -20.33
CA TYR A 162 30.76 -4.30 -21.29
C TYR A 162 30.80 -5.81 -21.57
N GLU A 163 31.99 -6.35 -21.82
CA GLU A 163 32.12 -7.78 -22.08
C GLU A 163 31.99 -8.63 -20.81
N TYR A 164 32.48 -8.11 -19.68
CA TYR A 164 32.32 -8.76 -18.38
C TYR A 164 30.85 -8.91 -18.00
N LEU A 165 30.04 -7.86 -18.14
CA LEU A 165 28.61 -7.90 -17.88
C LEU A 165 27.87 -8.81 -18.88
N ALA A 166 28.22 -8.74 -20.16
CA ALA A 166 27.62 -9.61 -21.17
C ALA A 166 27.90 -11.10 -20.91
N ARG A 167 29.10 -11.45 -20.46
CA ARG A 167 29.45 -12.83 -20.07
C ARG A 167 28.74 -13.28 -18.79
N SER A 168 28.44 -12.34 -17.91
CA SER A 168 27.73 -12.57 -16.65
C SER A 168 26.23 -12.83 -16.87
N ILE A 169 25.67 -12.40 -18.01
CA ILE A 169 24.31 -12.77 -18.42
C ILE A 169 24.31 -14.21 -18.92
N ALA A 170 23.51 -15.07 -18.26
CA ALA A 170 23.39 -16.49 -18.57
C ALA A 170 24.76 -17.19 -18.73
N PRO A 171 25.57 -17.30 -17.66
CA PRO A 171 26.92 -17.87 -17.74
C PRO A 171 26.93 -19.35 -18.13
N GLU A 172 25.79 -20.03 -18.00
CA GLU A 172 25.58 -21.43 -18.36
C GLU A 172 25.55 -21.67 -19.88
N ILE A 173 25.29 -20.63 -20.68
CA ILE A 173 25.23 -20.71 -22.14
C ILE A 173 26.60 -20.32 -22.71
N PHE A 174 27.24 -21.24 -23.43
CA PHE A 174 28.48 -20.97 -24.14
C PHE A 174 28.24 -20.17 -25.43
N GLY A 175 29.15 -19.24 -25.76
CA GLY A 175 29.08 -18.46 -27.00
C GLY A 175 28.03 -17.34 -27.00
N HIS A 176 27.56 -16.98 -28.20
CA HIS A 176 26.54 -15.95 -28.47
C HIS A 176 26.74 -14.62 -27.71
N LEU A 177 27.98 -14.15 -27.63
CA LEU A 177 28.32 -12.92 -26.91
C LEU A 177 27.53 -11.70 -27.43
N ASP A 178 27.28 -11.63 -28.73
CA ASP A 178 26.55 -10.50 -29.33
C ASP A 178 25.07 -10.51 -28.94
N VAL A 179 24.45 -11.68 -28.80
CA VAL A 179 23.07 -11.82 -28.30
C VAL A 179 23.00 -11.41 -26.83
N LYS A 180 23.96 -11.84 -26.01
CA LYS A 180 24.05 -11.44 -24.59
C LYS A 180 24.28 -9.93 -24.45
N LYS A 181 25.08 -9.34 -25.33
CA LYS A 181 25.30 -7.88 -25.43
C LYS A 181 24.00 -7.15 -25.78
N ALA A 182 23.21 -7.65 -26.75
CA ALA A 182 21.91 -7.08 -27.07
C ALA A 182 20.92 -7.14 -25.89
N LEU A 183 20.89 -8.27 -25.16
CA LEU A 183 20.09 -8.43 -23.95
C LEU A 183 20.55 -7.51 -22.81
N LEU A 184 21.86 -7.29 -22.65
CA LEU A 184 22.41 -6.34 -21.69
C LEU A 184 21.90 -4.92 -21.96
N LEU A 185 21.96 -4.47 -23.22
CA LEU A 185 21.47 -3.15 -23.62
C LEU A 185 19.96 -3.03 -23.45
N GLN A 186 19.21 -4.11 -23.68
CA GLN A 186 17.77 -4.18 -23.43
C GLN A 186 17.42 -4.01 -21.95
N LEU A 187 18.22 -4.57 -21.03
CA LEU A 187 18.03 -4.44 -19.58
C LEU A 187 18.37 -3.03 -19.06
N ILE A 188 19.45 -2.44 -19.59
CA ILE A 188 19.83 -1.05 -19.26
C ILE A 188 18.79 -0.07 -19.79
N GLY A 189 18.23 -0.36 -20.97
CA GLY A 189 17.27 0.49 -21.65
C GLY A 189 17.90 1.78 -22.17
N GLY A 190 17.05 2.67 -22.66
CA GLY A 190 17.44 3.99 -23.14
C GLY A 190 16.72 5.10 -22.38
N VAL A 191 17.16 6.34 -22.61
CA VAL A 191 16.56 7.52 -21.98
C VAL A 191 15.27 7.90 -22.72
N THR A 192 14.17 8.03 -21.98
CA THR A 192 12.94 8.61 -22.54
C THR A 192 13.13 10.11 -22.74
N LYS A 193 12.84 10.59 -23.95
CA LYS A 193 12.96 12.02 -24.27
C LYS A 193 11.58 12.64 -24.39
N GLU A 194 11.35 13.70 -23.63
CA GLU A 194 10.16 14.53 -23.75
C GLU A 194 10.54 15.77 -24.57
N MET A 195 9.85 15.98 -25.70
CA MET A 195 9.98 17.21 -26.46
C MET A 195 9.09 18.28 -25.86
N GLY A 196 9.48 19.55 -26.01
CA GLY A 196 8.71 20.70 -25.50
C GLY A 196 7.27 20.82 -26.05
N ASP A 197 6.95 20.09 -27.13
CA ASP A 197 5.61 19.98 -27.72
C ASP A 197 4.71 18.93 -27.04
N GLY A 198 5.16 18.31 -25.95
CA GLY A 198 4.40 17.28 -25.22
C GLY A 198 4.46 15.88 -25.85
N MET A 199 5.18 15.70 -26.97
CA MET A 199 5.51 14.38 -27.50
C MET A 199 6.57 13.70 -26.64
N ARG A 200 6.32 12.45 -26.25
CA ARG A 200 7.28 11.60 -25.52
C ARG A 200 7.78 10.48 -26.44
N ILE A 201 9.09 10.43 -26.65
CA ILE A 201 9.76 9.34 -27.36
C ILE A 201 10.19 8.29 -26.33
N ARG A 202 9.72 7.04 -26.55
CA ARG A 202 10.10 5.87 -25.73
C ARG A 202 11.60 5.59 -25.90
N GLY A 203 12.31 5.48 -24.78
CA GLY A 203 13.73 5.11 -24.73
C GLY A 203 13.97 3.60 -24.68
N ASP A 204 12.98 2.81 -24.25
CA ASP A 204 13.13 1.37 -24.16
C ASP A 204 13.17 0.72 -25.55
N ILE A 205 14.09 -0.22 -25.70
CA ILE A 205 14.28 -1.01 -26.91
C ILE A 205 13.35 -2.23 -26.82
N ASN A 206 13.00 -2.87 -27.93
CA ASN A 206 12.42 -4.21 -27.93
C ASN A 206 13.19 -5.05 -28.94
N VAL A 207 13.73 -6.19 -28.52
CA VAL A 207 14.54 -7.08 -29.37
C VAL A 207 13.74 -8.34 -29.69
N CYS A 208 13.70 -8.72 -30.97
CA CYS A 208 13.19 -10.00 -31.43
C CYS A 208 14.36 -10.87 -31.88
N LEU A 209 14.43 -12.11 -31.38
CA LEU A 209 15.43 -13.10 -31.78
C LEU A 209 14.74 -14.13 -32.68
N MET A 210 15.35 -14.40 -33.83
CA MET A 210 14.91 -15.44 -34.75
C MET A 210 16.09 -16.36 -35.03
N GLY A 211 15.84 -17.65 -35.06
CA GLY A 211 16.86 -18.67 -35.32
C GLY A 211 16.23 -20.04 -35.47
N ASP A 212 17.01 -20.97 -36.02
CA ASP A 212 16.63 -22.37 -36.07
C ASP A 212 16.74 -23.00 -34.67
N PRO A 213 15.85 -23.93 -34.31
CA PRO A 213 15.91 -24.61 -33.01
C PRO A 213 17.19 -25.45 -32.91
N GLY A 214 18.05 -25.14 -31.93
CA GLY A 214 19.31 -25.85 -31.66
C GLY A 214 20.01 -25.35 -30.42
#